data_AF-A0AAU2MJ62-F1
#
_entry.id   AF-A0AAU2MJ62-F1
#
_cell.length_a   1.000
_cell.length_b   1.000
_cell.length_c   1.000
_cell.angle_alpha   90.00
_cell.angle_beta   90.00
_cell.angle_gamma   90.00
#
_symmetry.space_group_name_H-M   'P 1'
#
loop_
_entity.id
_entity.type
_entity.pdbx_description
1 polymer ?
#
loop_
_entity_poly.entity_id
_entity_poly.type
_entity_poly.pdbx_seq_one_letter_code
_entity_poly.pdbx_strand_id
1 'polypeptide(L)'
;MLQPMPVRCPAIEHPDIPLADAALLDPLLERLAAERPVEVDETFALGALCADGRVDLCKQGLGAAGAVRVMPVAARSPHATHVLLGTNSLGDEGARAVADSLGRGGHGLRTVYLGCNRIGVDGVTALAGALSEDDTVRALWLKRNPVGDAGVRALVPMLRRNTVLRTLDLVNSGLTADGLAALLAVLSQRSRPVERLFLGGNGLGAEAAPLLAALIRDAGVRELYLPANHLGDAGAALLAAAADPARPVRLGLGANGIGPAGACALADALDGIEGLDLGRPPSGRTLGAPSNVTGDTGADALAGALRGSPLRRLELRHTGLTGRGAKTLLAAVDADSRLEYVGLGPGLPRKVKRSFAARLRPDRGAHADLRAVRSVYR
;
A
#
# COMPACT_ATOMS: atom_id res chain seq x y z
N MET A 1 9.00 22.29 -15.46
CA MET A 1 8.22 21.68 -14.37
C MET A 1 7.54 20.44 -14.92
N LEU A 2 7.75 19.27 -14.32
CA LEU A 2 6.93 18.10 -14.63
C LEU A 2 5.49 18.42 -14.23
N GLN A 3 4.52 18.14 -15.10
CA GLN A 3 3.12 18.33 -14.71
C GLN A 3 2.79 17.42 -13.51
N PRO A 4 1.95 17.88 -12.56
CA PRO A 4 1.56 17.06 -11.42
C PRO A 4 0.92 15.76 -11.91
N MET A 5 1.31 14.63 -11.31
CA MET A 5 0.80 13.33 -11.68
C MET A 5 -0.72 13.30 -11.47
N PRO A 6 -1.53 13.02 -12.51
CA PRO A 6 -2.98 13.02 -12.35
C PRO A 6 -3.42 11.92 -11.39
N VAL A 7 -4.37 12.25 -10.51
CA VAL A 7 -5.06 11.26 -9.71
C VAL A 7 -6.00 10.49 -10.63
N ARG A 8 -5.68 9.23 -10.88
CA ARG A 8 -6.46 8.32 -11.73
C ARG A 8 -7.45 7.60 -10.85
N CYS A 9 -8.74 7.74 -11.07
CA CYS A 9 -9.78 6.95 -10.39
C CYS A 9 -10.98 6.82 -11.33
N PRO A 10 -11.55 5.62 -11.58
CA PRO A 10 -12.69 5.51 -12.48
C PRO A 10 -13.89 6.31 -11.99
N ALA A 11 -14.04 6.49 -10.67
CA ALA A 11 -15.04 7.41 -10.15
C ALA A 11 -14.78 8.84 -10.65
N ILE A 12 -13.54 9.34 -10.72
CA ILE A 12 -13.23 10.67 -11.28
C ILE A 12 -13.46 10.68 -12.80
N GLU A 13 -12.95 9.66 -13.51
CA GLU A 13 -12.91 9.62 -14.98
C GLU A 13 -14.28 9.33 -15.61
N HIS A 14 -15.18 8.67 -14.88
CA HIS A 14 -16.52 8.29 -15.31
C HIS A 14 -17.54 8.70 -14.23
N PRO A 15 -17.87 9.99 -14.12
CA PRO A 15 -18.68 10.47 -13.02
C PRO A 15 -20.15 10.03 -13.06
N ASP A 16 -20.62 9.64 -14.26
CA ASP A 16 -22.02 9.33 -14.55
C ASP A 16 -22.35 7.83 -14.45
N ILE A 17 -21.46 7.01 -13.88
CA ILE A 17 -21.75 5.59 -13.64
C ILE A 17 -22.97 5.51 -12.70
N PRO A 18 -24.05 4.81 -13.10
CA PRO A 18 -25.24 4.67 -12.27
C PRO A 18 -24.90 4.04 -10.92
N LEU A 19 -25.49 4.60 -9.86
CA LEU A 19 -25.39 4.04 -8.52
C LEU A 19 -26.36 2.87 -8.38
N ALA A 20 -26.00 1.90 -7.55
CA ALA A 20 -26.89 0.81 -7.20
C ALA A 20 -28.06 1.34 -6.34
N ASP A 21 -29.21 0.68 -6.43
CA ASP A 21 -30.30 0.91 -5.49
C ASP A 21 -29.82 0.55 -4.08
N ALA A 22 -29.82 1.55 -3.21
CA ALA A 22 -29.36 1.38 -1.84
C ALA A 22 -30.15 0.31 -1.10
N ALA A 23 -31.44 0.07 -1.42
CA ALA A 23 -32.28 -0.95 -0.79
C ALA A 23 -31.71 -2.38 -0.93
N LEU A 24 -30.90 -2.65 -1.95
CA LEU A 24 -30.24 -3.95 -2.13
C LEU A 24 -29.19 -4.26 -1.05
N LEU A 25 -28.87 -3.29 -0.18
CA LEU A 25 -28.03 -3.52 1.02
C LEU A 25 -28.79 -4.24 2.15
N ASP A 26 -30.12 -4.22 2.17
CA ASP A 26 -30.92 -4.65 3.33
C ASP A 26 -30.55 -6.05 3.86
N PRO A 27 -30.40 -7.08 3.00
CA PRO A 27 -30.01 -8.41 3.47
C PRO A 27 -28.63 -8.44 4.17
N LEU A 28 -27.67 -7.66 3.67
CA LEU A 28 -26.35 -7.54 4.30
C LEU A 28 -26.44 -6.79 5.62
N LEU A 29 -27.23 -5.72 5.70
CA LEU A 29 -27.40 -4.93 6.92
C LEU A 29 -28.04 -5.76 8.04
N GLU A 30 -29.10 -6.51 7.72
CA GLU A 30 -29.72 -7.47 8.64
C GLU A 30 -28.70 -8.51 9.10
N ARG A 31 -27.90 -9.03 8.17
CA ARG A 31 -26.86 -10.01 8.51
C ARG A 31 -25.79 -9.46 9.45
N LEU A 32 -25.35 -8.23 9.24
CA LEU A 32 -24.34 -7.56 10.07
C LEU A 32 -24.86 -7.29 11.49
N ALA A 33 -26.16 -7.06 11.64
CA ALA A 33 -26.80 -6.84 12.93
C ALA A 33 -27.08 -8.14 13.71
N ALA A 34 -27.20 -9.28 13.03
CA ALA A 34 -27.44 -10.57 13.67
C ALA A 34 -26.25 -11.04 14.52
N GLU A 35 -26.50 -11.72 15.64
CA GLU A 35 -25.43 -12.25 16.52
C GLU A 35 -24.77 -13.53 15.98
N ARG A 36 -25.42 -14.21 15.02
CA ARG A 36 -24.94 -15.48 14.47
C ARG A 36 -23.51 -15.34 13.91
N PRO A 37 -22.54 -16.17 14.33
CA PRO A 37 -21.16 -16.14 13.82
C PRO A 37 -21.08 -16.29 12.30
N VAL A 38 -20.03 -15.73 11.70
CA VAL A 38 -19.70 -15.89 10.27
C VAL A 38 -18.64 -16.98 10.12
N GLU A 39 -19.05 -18.21 9.82
CA GLU A 39 -18.11 -19.34 9.67
C GLU A 39 -17.55 -19.48 8.25
N VAL A 40 -18.29 -18.98 7.26
CA VAL A 40 -17.96 -19.04 5.84
C VAL A 40 -18.28 -17.71 5.18
N ASP A 41 -17.66 -17.43 4.03
CA ASP A 41 -17.94 -16.21 3.28
C ASP A 41 -19.39 -16.20 2.77
N GLU A 42 -20.13 -15.13 3.07
CA GLU A 42 -21.52 -14.91 2.68
C GLU A 42 -21.59 -13.80 1.62
N THR A 43 -22.21 -14.05 0.46
CA THR A 43 -22.37 -13.06 -0.63
C THR A 43 -23.80 -12.55 -0.68
N PHE A 44 -23.99 -11.25 -0.89
CA PHE A 44 -25.28 -10.58 -0.98
C PHE A 44 -25.47 -9.90 -2.35
N ALA A 45 -26.65 -9.32 -2.57
CA ALA A 45 -26.92 -8.53 -3.78
C ALA A 45 -25.91 -7.38 -3.94
N LEU A 46 -25.57 -6.71 -2.83
CA LEU A 46 -24.47 -5.76 -2.76
C LEU A 46 -23.50 -6.18 -1.67
N GLY A 47 -22.29 -6.54 -2.08
CA GLY A 47 -21.18 -6.86 -1.17
C GLY A 47 -21.19 -8.28 -0.58
N ALA A 48 -20.19 -8.53 0.25
CA ALA A 48 -19.95 -9.81 0.91
C ALA A 48 -19.49 -9.60 2.36
N LEU A 49 -19.83 -10.55 3.22
CA LEU A 49 -19.32 -10.67 4.59
C LEU A 49 -18.42 -11.91 4.65
N CYS A 50 -17.12 -11.70 4.80
CA CYS A 50 -16.14 -12.78 4.84
C CYS A 50 -15.96 -13.31 6.26
N ALA A 51 -15.59 -14.59 6.40
CA ALA A 51 -15.35 -15.24 7.69
C ALA A 51 -14.20 -14.60 8.51
N ASP A 52 -13.31 -13.85 7.85
CA ASP A 52 -12.25 -13.07 8.50
C ASP A 52 -12.67 -11.65 8.91
N GLY A 53 -13.99 -11.37 8.92
CA GLY A 53 -14.56 -10.09 9.37
C GLY A 53 -14.48 -8.96 8.34
N ARG A 54 -14.14 -9.26 7.08
CA ARG A 54 -14.23 -8.28 5.98
C ARG A 54 -15.69 -8.08 5.55
N VAL A 55 -16.16 -6.85 5.64
CA VAL A 55 -17.33 -6.35 4.92
C VAL A 55 -16.83 -5.77 3.60
N ASP A 56 -16.83 -6.59 2.54
CA ASP A 56 -16.36 -6.18 1.23
C ASP A 56 -17.50 -5.66 0.37
N LEU A 57 -17.49 -4.35 0.16
CA LEU A 57 -18.43 -3.60 -0.64
C LEU A 57 -17.69 -2.86 -1.76
N CYS A 58 -16.51 -3.32 -2.19
CA CYS A 58 -15.80 -2.68 -3.29
C CYS A 58 -16.60 -2.81 -4.60
N LYS A 59 -16.63 -1.74 -5.39
CA LYS A 59 -17.20 -1.72 -6.76
C LYS A 59 -18.70 -2.05 -6.79
N GLN A 60 -19.44 -1.64 -5.76
CA GLN A 60 -20.88 -1.86 -5.65
C GLN A 60 -21.70 -0.62 -6.04
N GLY A 61 -21.05 0.48 -6.45
CA GLY A 61 -21.73 1.69 -6.90
C GLY A 61 -22.57 2.35 -5.81
N LEU A 62 -22.10 2.34 -4.56
CA LEU A 62 -22.91 2.75 -3.40
C LEU A 62 -23.27 4.25 -3.35
N GLY A 63 -22.36 5.12 -3.81
CA GLY A 63 -22.46 6.56 -3.57
C GLY A 63 -22.44 6.92 -2.07
N ALA A 64 -22.64 8.21 -1.77
CA ALA A 64 -22.73 8.69 -0.39
C ALA A 64 -23.87 8.02 0.39
N ALA A 65 -25.04 7.85 -0.26
CA ALA A 65 -26.23 7.24 0.34
C ALA A 65 -25.96 5.82 0.86
N GLY A 66 -25.26 4.97 0.09
CA GLY A 66 -24.92 3.63 0.56
C GLY A 66 -23.96 3.64 1.76
N ALA A 67 -22.99 4.56 1.82
CA ALA A 67 -22.14 4.72 3.00
C ALA A 67 -22.92 5.14 4.26
N VAL A 68 -23.89 6.05 4.11
CA VAL A 68 -24.80 6.48 5.20
C VAL A 68 -25.59 5.30 5.76
N ARG A 69 -26.02 4.35 4.91
CA ARG A 69 -26.76 3.16 5.37
C ARG A 69 -25.85 2.12 6.02
N VAL A 70 -24.71 1.81 5.40
CA VAL A 70 -23.83 0.71 5.85
C VAL A 70 -23.08 1.06 7.12
N MET A 71 -22.47 2.24 7.18
CA MET A 71 -21.47 2.52 8.22
C MET A 71 -22.00 2.47 9.66
N PRO A 72 -23.22 2.95 9.97
CA PRO A 72 -23.77 2.84 11.32
C PRO A 72 -23.98 1.39 11.77
N VAL A 73 -24.35 0.50 10.83
CA VAL A 73 -24.58 -0.92 11.11
C VAL A 73 -23.25 -1.67 11.20
N ALA A 74 -22.35 -1.44 10.24
CA ALA A 74 -21.03 -2.08 10.22
C ALA A 74 -20.19 -1.70 11.45
N ALA A 75 -20.21 -0.45 11.88
CA ALA A 75 -19.47 0.00 13.08
C ALA A 75 -19.95 -0.67 14.37
N ARG A 76 -21.21 -1.11 14.43
CA ARG A 76 -21.81 -1.79 15.60
C ARG A 76 -21.86 -3.30 15.47
N SER A 77 -21.51 -3.83 14.31
CA SER A 77 -21.58 -5.26 14.04
C SER A 77 -20.54 -6.01 14.88
N PRO A 78 -20.90 -7.16 15.50
CA PRO A 78 -19.93 -8.00 16.18
C PRO A 78 -18.99 -8.73 15.21
N HIS A 79 -19.26 -8.69 13.90
CA HIS A 79 -18.51 -9.40 12.87
C HIS A 79 -17.51 -8.51 12.13
N ALA A 80 -17.85 -7.22 11.97
CA ALA A 80 -17.08 -6.33 11.11
C ALA A 80 -15.76 -5.94 11.77
N THR A 81 -14.66 -6.34 11.13
CA THR A 81 -13.28 -5.96 11.51
C THR A 81 -12.64 -5.09 10.44
N HIS A 82 -13.04 -5.26 9.18
CA HIS A 82 -12.47 -4.54 8.04
C HIS A 82 -13.61 -4.09 7.13
N VAL A 83 -13.70 -2.79 6.82
CA VAL A 83 -14.70 -2.28 5.87
C VAL A 83 -14.00 -1.85 4.60
N LEU A 84 -14.41 -2.45 3.48
CA LEU A 84 -13.84 -2.24 2.16
C LEU A 84 -14.88 -1.57 1.27
N LEU A 85 -14.75 -0.25 1.08
CA LEU A 85 -15.69 0.57 0.32
C LEU A 85 -15.03 1.16 -0.95
N GLY A 86 -14.03 0.50 -1.52
CA GLY A 86 -13.30 1.06 -2.66
C GLY A 86 -14.10 1.10 -3.95
N THR A 87 -13.87 2.12 -4.79
CA THR A 87 -14.54 2.29 -6.09
C THR A 87 -16.07 2.35 -5.98
N ASN A 88 -16.59 3.23 -5.14
CA ASN A 88 -18.03 3.40 -4.91
C ASN A 88 -18.53 4.84 -5.11
N SER A 89 -17.69 5.76 -5.59
CA SER A 89 -18.08 7.16 -5.81
C SER A 89 -18.67 7.83 -4.55
N LEU A 90 -18.11 7.54 -3.37
CA LEU A 90 -18.63 8.06 -2.10
C LEU A 90 -18.58 9.59 -1.98
N GLY A 91 -17.56 10.22 -2.57
CA GLY A 91 -17.26 11.64 -2.38
C GLY A 91 -16.96 12.01 -0.92
N ASP A 92 -16.87 13.31 -0.66
CA ASP A 92 -16.63 13.83 0.69
C ASP A 92 -17.82 13.58 1.64
N GLU A 93 -19.04 13.56 1.11
CA GLU A 93 -20.24 13.24 1.90
C GLU A 93 -20.21 11.81 2.44
N GLY A 94 -19.92 10.82 1.59
CA GLY A 94 -19.78 9.45 2.05
C GLY A 94 -18.57 9.24 2.98
N ALA A 95 -17.48 9.98 2.77
CA ALA A 95 -16.35 9.98 3.71
C ALA A 95 -16.73 10.56 5.08
N ARG A 96 -17.60 11.60 5.12
CA ARG A 96 -18.16 12.13 6.37
C ARG A 96 -19.07 11.11 7.05
N ALA A 97 -19.90 10.37 6.31
CA ALA A 97 -20.71 9.30 6.90
C ALA A 97 -19.87 8.19 7.56
N VAL A 98 -18.73 7.85 6.95
CA VAL A 98 -17.73 6.95 7.54
C VAL A 98 -17.16 7.57 8.82
N ALA A 99 -16.71 8.83 8.76
CA ALA A 99 -16.15 9.54 9.90
C ALA A 99 -17.15 9.65 11.08
N ASP A 100 -18.40 9.98 10.83
CA ASP A 100 -19.45 10.11 11.84
C ASP A 100 -19.73 8.77 12.54
N SER A 101 -19.61 7.65 11.83
CA SER A 101 -19.79 6.32 12.42
C SER A 101 -18.59 5.90 13.26
N LEU A 102 -17.37 6.24 12.83
CA LEU A 102 -16.14 5.98 13.59
C LEU A 102 -16.06 6.87 14.85
N GLY A 103 -16.38 8.16 14.73
CA GLY A 103 -16.30 9.13 15.81
C GLY A 103 -17.26 8.88 16.98
N ARG A 104 -18.25 7.99 16.82
CA ARG A 104 -19.11 7.52 17.92
C ARG A 104 -18.36 6.60 18.90
N GLY A 105 -17.22 6.05 18.50
CA GLY A 105 -16.44 5.09 19.27
C GLY A 105 -17.13 3.73 19.44
N GLY A 106 -16.46 2.81 20.14
CA GLY A 106 -17.02 1.50 20.49
C GLY A 106 -17.17 0.52 19.31
N HIS A 107 -16.50 0.78 18.18
CA HIS A 107 -16.51 -0.10 17.01
C HIS A 107 -15.36 -1.10 17.00
N GLY A 108 -15.55 -2.25 16.34
CA GLY A 108 -14.51 -3.28 16.16
C GLY A 108 -13.57 -3.05 14.96
N LEU A 109 -13.74 -1.96 14.22
CA LEU A 109 -13.07 -1.75 12.93
C LEU A 109 -11.57 -1.49 13.07
N ARG A 110 -10.76 -2.35 12.44
CA ARG A 110 -9.29 -2.24 12.39
C ARG A 110 -8.81 -1.71 11.05
N THR A 111 -9.60 -1.84 9.99
CA THR A 111 -9.22 -1.40 8.63
C THR A 111 -10.36 -0.66 7.97
N VAL A 112 -10.05 0.52 7.46
CA VAL A 112 -10.95 1.36 6.67
C VAL A 112 -10.33 1.54 5.29
N TYR A 113 -10.92 0.90 4.28
CA TYR A 113 -10.45 0.94 2.90
C TYR A 113 -11.39 1.76 2.02
N LEU A 114 -10.93 2.95 1.62
CA LEU A 114 -11.71 3.95 0.88
C LEU A 114 -11.10 4.28 -0.47
N GLY A 115 -10.33 3.35 -1.05
CA GLY A 115 -9.60 3.59 -2.28
C GLY A 115 -10.50 3.95 -3.46
N CYS A 116 -10.15 4.99 -4.21
CA CYS A 116 -10.85 5.46 -5.41
C CYS A 116 -12.33 5.79 -5.18
N ASN A 117 -12.59 6.83 -4.39
CA ASN A 117 -13.94 7.27 -4.05
C ASN A 117 -14.20 8.75 -4.31
N ARG A 118 -13.28 9.46 -5.01
CA ARG A 118 -13.40 10.91 -5.24
C ARG A 118 -13.37 11.73 -3.93
N ILE A 119 -12.69 11.23 -2.90
CA ILE A 119 -12.58 11.91 -1.59
C ILE A 119 -11.52 13.02 -1.67
N GLY A 120 -11.94 14.26 -1.46
CA GLY A 120 -11.09 15.44 -1.43
C GLY A 120 -10.65 15.81 -0.02
N VAL A 121 -10.30 17.08 0.16
CA VAL A 121 -9.77 17.63 1.41
C VAL A 121 -10.82 17.57 2.52
N ASP A 122 -12.10 17.84 2.22
CA ASP A 122 -13.15 17.92 3.24
C ASP A 122 -13.46 16.54 3.82
N GLY A 123 -13.54 15.51 2.98
CA GLY A 123 -13.73 14.13 3.42
C GLY A 123 -12.53 13.61 4.23
N VAL A 124 -11.29 13.92 3.80
CA VAL A 124 -10.08 13.58 4.57
C VAL A 124 -10.05 14.30 5.91
N THR A 125 -10.48 15.57 5.96
CA THR A 125 -10.57 16.34 7.21
C THR A 125 -11.58 15.72 8.17
N ALA A 126 -12.73 15.28 7.68
CA ALA A 126 -13.73 14.57 8.50
C ALA A 126 -13.16 13.27 9.07
N LEU A 127 -12.53 12.44 8.23
CA LEU A 127 -11.87 11.20 8.64
C LEU A 127 -10.76 11.46 9.68
N ALA A 128 -9.93 12.48 9.48
CA ALA A 128 -8.87 12.86 10.41
C ALA A 128 -9.45 13.26 11.78
N GLY A 129 -10.55 14.03 11.79
CA GLY A 129 -11.25 14.40 13.02
C GLY A 129 -11.71 13.18 13.81
N ALA A 130 -12.41 12.24 13.15
CA ALA A 130 -12.91 11.02 13.78
C ALA A 130 -11.79 10.10 14.29
N LEU A 131 -10.69 9.98 13.54
CA LEU A 131 -9.59 9.08 13.88
C LEU A 131 -8.56 9.65 14.86
N SER A 132 -8.68 10.93 15.24
CA SER A 132 -7.73 11.58 16.16
C SER A 132 -7.67 10.90 17.52
N GLU A 133 -8.84 10.52 18.06
CA GLU A 133 -8.98 9.83 19.35
C GLU A 133 -9.37 8.36 19.22
N ASP A 134 -9.52 7.85 18.00
CA ASP A 134 -9.78 6.43 17.77
C ASP A 134 -8.58 5.57 18.20
N ASP A 135 -8.87 4.48 18.89
CA ASP A 135 -7.89 3.53 19.41
C ASP A 135 -7.95 2.15 18.73
N THR A 136 -8.82 2.00 17.73
CA THR A 136 -9.09 0.71 17.08
C THR A 136 -8.56 0.59 15.65
N VAL A 137 -8.71 1.61 14.80
CA VAL A 137 -8.29 1.59 13.40
C VAL A 137 -6.77 1.57 13.30
N ARG A 138 -6.24 0.47 12.75
CA ARG A 138 -4.81 0.27 12.53
C ARG A 138 -4.39 0.58 11.10
N ALA A 139 -5.32 0.57 10.16
CA ALA A 139 -5.03 0.78 8.75
C ALA A 139 -6.06 1.66 8.04
N LEU A 140 -5.57 2.76 7.46
CA LEU A 140 -6.36 3.69 6.65
C LEU A 140 -5.85 3.68 5.21
N TRP A 141 -6.72 3.39 4.25
CA TRP A 141 -6.36 3.31 2.85
C TRP A 141 -7.12 4.32 2.00
N LEU A 142 -6.39 5.31 1.46
CA LEU A 142 -6.94 6.43 0.71
C LEU A 142 -6.48 6.45 -0.75
N LYS A 143 -5.87 5.37 -1.26
CA LYS A 143 -5.34 5.33 -2.64
C LYS A 143 -6.30 5.88 -3.67
N ARG A 144 -5.78 6.59 -4.67
CA ARG A 144 -6.54 7.08 -5.83
C ARG A 144 -7.69 8.02 -5.44
N ASN A 145 -7.52 8.81 -4.38
CA ASN A 145 -8.40 9.91 -4.03
C ASN A 145 -7.65 11.24 -4.16
N PRO A 146 -8.30 12.34 -4.57
CA PRO A 146 -7.67 13.66 -4.69
C PRO A 146 -7.38 14.31 -3.33
N VAL A 147 -6.59 13.63 -2.49
CA VAL A 147 -6.19 14.09 -1.15
C VAL A 147 -5.33 15.36 -1.26
N GLY A 148 -4.32 15.34 -2.13
CA GLY A 148 -3.34 16.41 -2.30
C GLY A 148 -2.55 16.75 -1.04
N ASP A 149 -1.68 17.76 -1.12
CA ASP A 149 -0.91 18.22 0.03
C ASP A 149 -1.80 18.82 1.13
N ALA A 150 -2.91 19.47 0.74
CA ALA A 150 -3.89 20.02 1.69
C ALA A 150 -4.56 18.93 2.53
N GLY A 151 -4.99 17.82 1.90
CA GLY A 151 -5.54 16.69 2.62
C GLY A 151 -4.50 15.99 3.50
N VAL A 152 -3.23 15.89 3.06
CA VAL A 152 -2.15 15.37 3.92
C VAL A 152 -1.93 16.28 5.13
N ARG A 153 -1.97 17.60 4.97
CA ARG A 153 -1.92 18.54 6.11
C ARG A 153 -3.11 18.38 7.04
N ALA A 154 -4.29 18.04 6.53
CA ALA A 154 -5.46 17.74 7.37
C ALA A 154 -5.28 16.45 8.21
N LEU A 155 -4.46 15.49 7.75
CA LEU A 155 -4.10 14.31 8.54
C LEU A 155 -3.10 14.61 9.67
N VAL A 156 -2.36 15.72 9.62
CA VAL A 156 -1.28 16.01 10.60
C VAL A 156 -1.77 16.07 12.05
N PRO A 157 -2.86 16.82 12.41
CA PRO A 157 -3.35 16.83 13.78
C PRO A 157 -3.72 15.43 14.29
N MET A 158 -4.37 14.63 13.44
CA MET A 158 -4.72 13.24 13.74
C MET A 158 -3.48 12.39 13.97
N LEU A 159 -2.50 12.43 13.07
CA LEU A 159 -1.26 11.66 13.19
C LEU A 159 -0.40 12.08 14.38
N ARG A 160 -0.59 13.28 14.93
CA ARG A 160 0.10 13.69 16.17
C ARG A 160 -0.52 13.04 17.41
N ARG A 161 -1.85 12.87 17.43
CA ARG A 161 -2.63 12.38 18.59
C ARG A 161 -2.82 10.88 18.56
N ASN A 162 -3.20 10.33 17.41
CA ASN A 162 -3.44 8.92 17.22
C ASN A 162 -2.15 8.11 17.40
N THR A 163 -2.17 7.07 18.25
CA THR A 163 -0.98 6.24 18.51
C THR A 163 -1.14 4.79 18.05
N VAL A 164 -2.26 4.47 17.40
CA VAL A 164 -2.63 3.10 17.03
C VAL A 164 -2.48 2.81 15.55
N LEU A 165 -2.60 3.81 14.68
CA LEU A 165 -2.46 3.67 13.24
C LEU A 165 -1.05 3.17 12.88
N ARG A 166 -0.99 2.06 12.14
CA ARG A 166 0.25 1.43 11.66
C ARG A 166 0.38 1.46 10.14
N THR A 167 -0.73 1.65 9.43
CA THR A 167 -0.75 1.64 7.96
C THR A 167 -1.43 2.88 7.43
N LEU A 168 -0.74 3.56 6.52
CA LEU A 168 -1.30 4.67 5.76
C LEU A 168 -1.00 4.49 4.27
N ASP A 169 -2.06 4.47 3.46
CA ASP A 169 -1.94 4.47 2.00
C ASP A 169 -2.40 5.81 1.42
N LEU A 170 -1.48 6.44 0.68
CA LEU A 170 -1.64 7.66 -0.10
C LEU A 170 -1.14 7.43 -1.55
N VAL A 171 -1.37 6.23 -2.11
CA VAL A 171 -0.98 5.89 -3.47
C VAL A 171 -1.79 6.71 -4.47
N ASN A 172 -1.12 7.38 -5.41
CA ASN A 172 -1.72 8.20 -6.45
C ASN A 172 -2.79 9.15 -5.88
N SER A 173 -2.40 9.93 -4.88
CA SER A 173 -3.29 10.83 -4.16
C SER A 173 -3.01 12.32 -4.42
N GLY A 174 -2.09 12.62 -5.33
CA GLY A 174 -1.66 13.99 -5.64
C GLY A 174 -0.70 14.58 -4.59
N LEU A 175 -0.06 13.72 -3.80
CA LEU A 175 0.96 14.13 -2.82
C LEU A 175 2.22 14.61 -3.54
N THR A 176 2.73 15.79 -3.19
CA THR A 176 4.02 16.30 -3.68
C THR A 176 5.10 16.21 -2.61
N ALA A 177 6.29 16.73 -2.90
CA ALA A 177 7.37 16.85 -1.91
C ALA A 177 6.96 17.72 -0.70
N ASP A 178 6.09 18.72 -0.89
CA ASP A 178 5.65 19.61 0.20
C ASP A 178 4.73 18.90 1.19
N GLY A 179 3.76 18.12 0.70
CA GLY A 179 2.94 17.28 1.56
C GLY A 179 3.75 16.15 2.21
N LEU A 180 4.73 15.59 1.48
CA LEU A 180 5.64 14.59 2.04
C LEU A 180 6.48 15.16 3.20
N ALA A 181 6.95 16.41 3.09
CA ALA A 181 7.66 17.10 4.16
C ALA A 181 6.76 17.32 5.39
N ALA A 182 5.50 17.72 5.17
CA ALA A 182 4.53 17.86 6.26
C ALA A 182 4.24 16.51 6.95
N LEU A 183 4.13 15.43 6.17
CA LEU A 183 3.94 14.09 6.69
C LEU A 183 5.16 13.61 7.50
N LEU A 184 6.37 13.79 6.98
CA LEU A 184 7.61 13.46 7.70
C LEU A 184 7.69 14.21 9.04
N ALA A 185 7.41 15.51 9.04
CA ALA A 185 7.51 16.34 10.24
C ALA A 185 6.64 15.83 11.40
N VAL A 186 5.45 15.30 11.10
CA VAL A 186 4.59 14.70 12.13
C VAL A 186 4.98 13.26 12.46
N LEU A 187 5.34 12.45 11.46
CA LEU A 187 5.65 11.03 11.68
C LEU A 187 6.92 10.84 12.52
N SER A 188 7.94 11.69 12.34
CA SER A 188 9.18 11.65 13.14
C SER A 188 9.00 12.03 14.61
N GLN A 189 7.85 12.60 14.99
CA GLN A 189 7.54 12.98 16.37
C GLN A 189 6.69 11.93 17.10
N ARG A 190 6.25 10.88 16.40
CA ARG A 190 5.36 9.87 16.98
C ARG A 190 6.14 8.93 17.91
N SER A 191 5.59 8.67 19.09
CA SER A 191 6.09 7.61 19.99
C SER A 191 5.88 6.21 19.42
N ARG A 192 4.92 6.06 18.51
CA ARG A 192 4.51 4.81 17.89
C ARG A 192 4.50 4.99 16.36
N PRO A 193 5.43 4.36 15.62
CA PRO A 193 5.61 4.63 14.20
C PRO A 193 4.41 4.17 13.37
N VAL A 194 4.15 4.88 12.27
CA VAL A 194 3.42 4.29 11.14
C VAL A 194 4.42 3.37 10.44
N GLU A 195 4.18 2.07 10.50
CA GLU A 195 5.16 1.07 10.06
C GLU A 195 5.10 0.83 8.56
N ARG A 196 3.92 0.99 7.94
CA ARG A 196 3.69 0.65 6.53
C ARG A 196 3.09 1.86 5.81
N LEU A 197 3.85 2.40 4.86
CA LEU A 197 3.51 3.63 4.16
C LEU A 197 3.54 3.40 2.64
N PHE A 198 2.42 3.70 1.99
CA PHE A 198 2.26 3.53 0.54
C PHE A 198 2.15 4.89 -0.13
N LEU A 199 3.14 5.24 -0.96
CA LEU A 199 3.29 6.55 -1.61
C LEU A 199 3.50 6.43 -3.14
N GLY A 200 3.21 5.26 -3.70
CA GLY A 200 3.38 5.00 -5.13
C GLY A 200 2.51 5.89 -6.02
N GLY A 201 2.91 6.14 -7.27
CA GLY A 201 2.07 6.81 -8.26
C GLY A 201 1.80 8.29 -8.00
N ASN A 202 2.65 8.96 -7.22
CA ASN A 202 2.53 10.39 -6.91
C ASN A 202 3.48 11.25 -7.77
N GLY A 203 4.36 10.62 -8.56
CA GLY A 203 5.30 11.32 -9.42
C GLY A 203 6.53 11.87 -8.69
N LEU A 204 6.81 11.41 -7.46
CA LEU A 204 7.96 11.85 -6.66
C LEU A 204 9.29 11.61 -7.40
N GLY A 205 10.09 12.65 -7.61
CA GLY A 205 11.40 12.55 -8.23
C GLY A 205 12.54 12.34 -7.24
N ALA A 206 13.77 12.34 -7.76
CA ALA A 206 14.99 12.21 -6.95
C ALA A 206 15.11 13.30 -5.86
N GLU A 207 14.54 14.48 -6.07
CA GLU A 207 14.49 15.57 -5.10
C GLU A 207 13.71 15.22 -3.82
N ALA A 208 12.76 14.29 -3.88
CA ALA A 208 12.00 13.83 -2.71
C ALA A 208 12.74 12.72 -1.92
N ALA A 209 13.79 12.12 -2.49
CA ALA A 209 14.48 10.98 -1.90
C ALA A 209 15.08 11.25 -0.50
N PRO A 210 15.63 12.44 -0.18
CA PRO A 210 16.06 12.75 1.18
C PRO A 210 14.93 12.66 2.22
N LEU A 211 13.72 13.11 1.85
CA LEU A 211 12.53 13.02 2.73
C LEU A 211 12.09 11.56 2.89
N LEU A 212 12.11 10.78 1.81
CA LEU A 212 11.79 9.35 1.84
C LEU A 212 12.79 8.55 2.68
N ALA A 213 14.07 8.87 2.59
CA ALA A 213 15.12 8.30 3.43
C ALA A 213 14.91 8.64 4.91
N ALA A 214 14.53 9.89 5.23
CA ALA A 214 14.22 10.33 6.59
C ALA A 214 12.99 9.62 7.18
N LEU A 215 12.00 9.21 6.36
CA LEU A 215 10.88 8.39 6.85
C LEU A 215 11.35 7.03 7.41
N ILE A 216 12.40 6.45 6.85
CA ILE A 216 12.97 5.17 7.33
C ILE A 216 13.79 5.40 8.60
N ARG A 217 14.70 6.39 8.57
CA ARG A 217 15.64 6.65 9.67
C ARG A 217 14.96 7.25 10.89
N ASP A 218 14.17 8.30 10.68
CA ASP A 218 13.71 9.20 11.73
C ASP A 218 12.26 8.91 12.16
N ALA A 219 11.40 8.50 11.22
CA ALA A 219 10.01 8.16 11.50
C ALA A 219 9.76 6.66 11.77
N GLY A 220 10.78 5.81 11.61
CA GLY A 220 10.70 4.39 11.91
C GLY A 220 9.81 3.58 10.95
N VAL A 221 9.57 4.08 9.73
CA VAL A 221 8.83 3.34 8.69
C VAL A 221 9.61 2.07 8.32
N ARG A 222 8.93 0.92 8.38
CA ARG A 222 9.53 -0.41 8.13
C ARG A 222 9.18 -0.99 6.76
N GLU A 223 8.07 -0.58 6.17
CA GLU A 223 7.70 -0.94 4.80
C GLU A 223 7.31 0.32 4.04
N LEU A 224 8.15 0.71 3.09
CA LEU A 224 7.98 1.90 2.27
C LEU A 224 7.74 1.50 0.82
N TYR A 225 6.51 1.69 0.36
CA TYR A 225 6.08 1.32 -0.99
C TYR A 225 5.96 2.57 -1.87
N LEU A 226 6.87 2.68 -2.83
CA LEU A 226 7.05 3.80 -3.76
C LEU A 226 6.88 3.41 -5.25
N PRO A 227 6.07 2.41 -5.64
CA PRO A 227 6.02 2.02 -7.04
C PRO A 227 5.49 3.15 -7.94
N ALA A 228 5.92 3.20 -9.20
CA ALA A 228 5.45 4.16 -10.20
C ALA A 228 5.73 5.63 -9.82
N ASN A 229 6.95 5.93 -9.38
CA ASN A 229 7.48 7.28 -9.17
C ASN A 229 8.70 7.51 -10.10
N HIS A 230 9.53 8.54 -9.86
CA HIS A 230 10.65 8.94 -10.74
C HIS A 230 11.97 9.09 -9.97
N LEU A 231 12.24 8.19 -9.02
CA LEU A 231 13.38 8.32 -8.11
C LEU A 231 14.75 8.17 -8.79
N GLY A 232 14.83 7.33 -9.82
CA GLY A 232 16.08 7.01 -10.52
C GLY A 232 17.15 6.38 -9.62
N ASP A 233 18.36 6.27 -10.15
CA ASP A 233 19.51 5.71 -9.42
C ASP A 233 19.90 6.54 -8.19
N ALA A 234 19.87 7.87 -8.30
CA ALA A 234 20.20 8.78 -7.19
C ALA A 234 19.22 8.61 -6.01
N GLY A 235 17.92 8.50 -6.29
CA GLY A 235 16.93 8.26 -5.25
C GLY A 235 17.05 6.87 -4.62
N ALA A 236 17.35 5.83 -5.42
CA ALA A 236 17.61 4.49 -4.92
C ALA A 236 18.82 4.45 -3.98
N ALA A 237 19.91 5.16 -4.31
CA ALA A 237 21.10 5.25 -3.47
C ALA A 237 20.82 5.92 -2.11
N LEU A 238 20.00 6.98 -2.08
CA LEU A 238 19.60 7.63 -0.83
C LEU A 238 18.73 6.75 0.07
N LEU A 239 17.83 5.95 -0.53
CA LEU A 239 17.04 4.98 0.21
C LEU A 239 17.90 3.81 0.73
N ALA A 240 18.88 3.35 -0.07
CA ALA A 240 19.85 2.35 0.36
C ALA A 240 20.65 2.84 1.58
N ALA A 241 21.16 4.08 1.54
CA ALA A 241 21.88 4.69 2.66
C ALA A 241 21.01 4.94 3.91
N ALA A 242 19.69 4.79 3.82
CA ALA A 242 18.76 4.88 4.95
C ALA A 242 18.45 3.51 5.58
N ALA A 243 18.81 2.41 4.92
CA ALA A 243 18.63 1.07 5.46
C ALA A 243 19.57 0.85 6.65
N ASP A 244 19.03 0.21 7.70
CA ASP A 244 19.74 -0.04 8.95
C ASP A 244 19.66 -1.55 9.26
N PRO A 245 20.80 -2.26 9.36
CA PRO A 245 20.82 -3.69 9.74
C PRO A 245 20.15 -3.99 11.09
N ALA A 246 20.15 -3.04 12.03
CA ALA A 246 19.45 -3.19 13.31
C ALA A 246 17.93 -3.10 13.16
N ARG A 247 17.44 -2.49 12.08
CA ARG A 247 16.02 -2.32 11.78
C ARG A 247 15.72 -2.54 10.29
N PRO A 248 15.75 -3.79 9.79
CA PRO A 248 15.61 -4.06 8.37
C PRO A 248 14.28 -3.55 7.78
N VAL A 249 14.37 -2.95 6.60
CA VAL A 249 13.27 -2.30 5.88
C VAL A 249 12.81 -3.10 4.67
N ARG A 250 11.55 -2.96 4.28
CA ARG A 250 11.00 -3.44 3.01
C ARG A 250 10.78 -2.26 2.08
N LEU A 251 11.38 -2.33 0.88
CA LEU A 251 11.35 -1.26 -0.11
C LEU A 251 10.61 -1.73 -1.37
N GLY A 252 9.50 -1.06 -1.67
CA GLY A 252 8.77 -1.22 -2.93
C GLY A 252 9.17 -0.15 -3.94
N LEU A 253 10.10 -0.43 -4.82
CA LEU A 253 10.71 0.53 -5.76
C LEU A 253 10.36 0.25 -7.22
N GLY A 254 9.33 -0.55 -7.49
CA GLY A 254 8.94 -0.93 -8.82
C GLY A 254 8.59 0.24 -9.75
N ALA A 255 9.12 0.27 -10.97
CA ALA A 255 8.92 1.35 -11.93
C ALA A 255 9.28 2.75 -11.38
N ASN A 256 10.57 2.97 -11.13
CA ASN A 256 11.15 4.24 -10.68
C ASN A 256 12.26 4.77 -11.58
N GLY A 257 12.53 4.12 -12.71
CA GLY A 257 13.67 4.46 -13.59
C GLY A 257 15.02 4.08 -12.98
N ILE A 258 15.05 3.06 -12.11
CA ILE A 258 16.28 2.57 -11.47
C ILE A 258 17.04 1.71 -12.48
N GLY A 259 18.28 2.08 -12.75
CA GLY A 259 19.25 1.38 -13.58
C GLY A 259 20.24 0.53 -12.77
N PRO A 260 21.35 0.11 -13.38
CA PRO A 260 22.37 -0.69 -12.71
C PRO A 260 23.00 0.00 -11.50
N ALA A 261 23.26 1.32 -11.57
CA ALA A 261 23.94 2.04 -10.49
C ALA A 261 23.10 2.07 -9.20
N GLY A 262 21.80 2.33 -9.31
CA GLY A 262 20.89 2.29 -8.17
C GLY A 262 20.68 0.87 -7.64
N ALA A 263 20.69 -0.14 -8.51
CA ALA A 263 20.66 -1.54 -8.08
C ALA A 263 21.92 -1.94 -7.30
N CYS A 264 23.11 -1.48 -7.72
CA CYS A 264 24.35 -1.68 -6.98
C CYS A 264 24.27 -1.02 -5.59
N ALA A 265 23.83 0.23 -5.51
CA ALA A 265 23.68 0.91 -4.22
C ALA A 265 22.73 0.18 -3.26
N LEU A 266 21.61 -0.36 -3.78
CA LEU A 266 20.68 -1.19 -3.01
C LEU A 266 21.30 -2.54 -2.58
N ALA A 267 22.17 -3.12 -3.41
CA ALA A 267 22.90 -4.34 -3.06
C ALA A 267 23.94 -4.07 -1.96
N ASP A 268 24.62 -2.92 -1.99
CA ASP A 268 25.61 -2.54 -0.97
C ASP A 268 24.97 -2.36 0.43
N ALA A 269 23.67 -2.09 0.49
CA ALA A 269 22.89 -1.95 1.73
C ALA A 269 21.96 -3.14 2.02
N LEU A 270 22.18 -4.30 1.38
CA LEU A 270 21.24 -5.43 1.43
C LEU A 270 21.13 -6.06 2.84
N ASP A 271 22.13 -5.87 3.70
CA ASP A 271 22.12 -6.29 5.10
C ASP A 271 21.10 -5.52 5.97
N GLY A 272 20.65 -4.36 5.52
CA GLY A 272 19.55 -3.57 6.08
C GLY A 272 18.19 -3.75 5.37
N ILE A 273 18.08 -4.62 4.36
CA ILE A 273 16.87 -4.75 3.54
C ILE A 273 16.27 -6.16 3.64
N GLU A 274 15.07 -6.27 4.21
CA GLU A 274 14.34 -7.53 4.34
C GLU A 274 13.48 -7.86 3.09
N GLY A 275 13.10 -6.84 2.33
CA GLY A 275 12.33 -7.04 1.10
C GLY A 275 12.62 -5.96 0.08
N LEU A 276 12.87 -6.36 -1.16
CA LEU A 276 13.19 -5.46 -2.26
C LEU A 276 12.33 -5.80 -3.48
N ASP A 277 11.47 -4.86 -3.88
CA ASP A 277 10.69 -4.96 -5.10
C ASP A 277 11.14 -3.93 -6.12
N LEU A 278 11.81 -4.40 -7.18
CA LEU A 278 12.23 -3.59 -8.32
C LEU A 278 11.37 -3.87 -9.56
N GLY A 279 10.37 -4.74 -9.45
CA GLY A 279 9.60 -5.21 -10.58
C GLY A 279 8.64 -4.16 -11.11
N ARG A 280 8.10 -4.35 -12.33
CA ARG A 280 7.13 -3.40 -12.90
C ARG A 280 5.70 -3.74 -12.47
N PRO A 281 5.02 -2.91 -11.66
CA PRO A 281 3.61 -3.11 -11.34
C PRO A 281 2.69 -2.65 -12.48
N PRO A 282 1.43 -3.10 -12.53
CA PRO A 282 0.46 -2.64 -13.52
C PRO A 282 0.29 -1.11 -13.56
N SER A 283 0.31 -0.46 -12.39
CA SER A 283 0.21 1.00 -12.25
C SER A 283 1.32 1.74 -13.00
N GLY A 284 2.51 1.15 -13.14
CA GLY A 284 3.63 1.78 -13.85
C GLY A 284 3.35 1.99 -15.33
N ARG A 285 2.49 1.17 -15.96
CA ARG A 285 2.04 1.42 -17.35
C ARG A 285 0.97 2.50 -17.38
N THR A 286 -0.05 2.39 -16.52
CA THR A 286 -1.19 3.31 -16.47
C THR A 286 -0.78 4.76 -16.16
N LEU A 287 0.23 4.94 -15.31
CA LEU A 287 0.74 6.25 -14.91
C LEU A 287 1.92 6.74 -15.76
N GLY A 288 2.33 5.99 -16.78
CA GLY A 288 3.49 6.35 -17.60
C GLY A 288 4.83 6.38 -16.85
N ALA A 289 4.93 5.69 -15.70
CA ALA A 289 6.13 5.70 -14.88
C ALA A 289 7.29 4.93 -15.56
N PRO A 290 8.54 5.40 -15.41
CA PRO A 290 9.71 4.79 -16.02
C PRO A 290 9.93 3.38 -15.48
N SER A 291 10.26 2.43 -16.36
CA SER A 291 10.59 1.06 -15.92
C SER A 291 11.97 1.03 -15.26
N ASN A 292 12.16 0.12 -14.29
CA ASN A 292 13.49 -0.19 -13.81
C ASN A 292 14.21 -1.05 -14.85
N VAL A 293 15.48 -0.75 -15.14
CA VAL A 293 16.32 -1.47 -16.08
C VAL A 293 17.65 -1.77 -15.41
N THR A 294 17.61 -2.57 -14.34
CA THR A 294 18.78 -2.94 -13.54
C THR A 294 19.68 -3.95 -14.25
N GLY A 295 19.11 -4.75 -15.16
CA GLY A 295 19.82 -5.72 -15.98
C GLY A 295 20.54 -6.82 -15.18
N ASP A 296 21.43 -7.52 -15.87
CA ASP A 296 22.29 -8.55 -15.26
C ASP A 296 23.31 -7.93 -14.30
N THR A 297 23.81 -6.72 -14.58
CA THR A 297 24.72 -6.00 -13.67
C THR A 297 24.12 -5.82 -12.27
N GLY A 298 22.86 -5.37 -12.18
CA GLY A 298 22.18 -5.26 -10.89
C GLY A 298 21.93 -6.62 -10.23
N ALA A 299 21.67 -7.68 -11.03
CA ALA A 299 21.52 -9.03 -10.49
C ALA A 299 22.83 -9.62 -9.96
N ASP A 300 23.95 -9.35 -10.62
CA ASP A 300 25.28 -9.77 -10.18
C ASP A 300 25.66 -9.06 -8.88
N ALA A 301 25.37 -7.76 -8.74
CA ALA A 301 25.57 -7.01 -7.49
C ALA A 301 24.71 -7.59 -6.34
N LEU A 302 23.42 -7.80 -6.58
CA LEU A 302 22.53 -8.44 -5.60
C LEU A 302 22.98 -9.84 -5.21
N ALA A 303 23.49 -10.62 -6.17
CA ALA A 303 24.03 -11.95 -5.91
C ALA A 303 25.26 -11.91 -4.99
N GLY A 304 26.16 -10.93 -5.19
CA GLY A 304 27.33 -10.70 -4.34
C GLY A 304 26.98 -10.36 -2.89
N ALA A 305 25.87 -9.65 -2.67
CA ALA A 305 25.42 -9.22 -1.35
C ALA A 305 24.43 -10.19 -0.66
N LEU A 306 23.94 -11.21 -1.37
CA LEU A 306 22.83 -12.03 -0.88
C LEU A 306 23.20 -12.89 0.34
N ARG A 307 24.45 -13.36 0.40
CA ARG A 307 24.92 -14.28 1.44
C ARG A 307 24.92 -13.59 2.80
N GLY A 308 24.19 -14.17 3.77
CA GLY A 308 24.04 -13.60 5.10
C GLY A 308 23.03 -12.44 5.21
N SER A 309 22.46 -11.97 4.09
CA SER A 309 21.46 -10.89 4.12
C SER A 309 20.16 -11.32 4.83
N PRO A 310 19.40 -10.37 5.41
CA PRO A 310 18.06 -10.62 5.94
C PRO A 310 16.99 -10.76 4.84
N LEU A 311 17.37 -10.64 3.56
CA LEU A 311 16.43 -10.56 2.45
C LEU A 311 15.54 -11.81 2.36
N ARG A 312 14.22 -11.58 2.44
CA ARG A 312 13.18 -12.61 2.30
C ARG A 312 12.46 -12.52 0.96
N ARG A 313 12.29 -11.31 0.42
CA ARG A 313 11.50 -11.08 -0.79
C ARG A 313 12.28 -10.27 -1.80
N LEU A 314 12.44 -10.81 -2.99
CA LEU A 314 13.10 -10.14 -4.11
C LEU A 314 12.21 -10.18 -5.35
N GLU A 315 11.78 -9.04 -5.87
CA GLU A 315 10.94 -8.96 -7.07
C GLU A 315 11.70 -8.26 -8.21
N LEU A 316 11.92 -8.99 -9.31
CA LEU A 316 12.74 -8.59 -10.46
C LEU A 316 12.00 -8.76 -11.80
N ARG A 317 10.66 -8.91 -11.79
CA ARG A 317 9.89 -8.97 -13.04
C ARG A 317 10.04 -7.66 -13.83
N HIS A 318 10.42 -7.78 -15.09
CA HIS A 318 10.55 -6.65 -16.02
C HIS A 318 11.66 -5.65 -15.68
N THR A 319 12.79 -6.11 -15.12
CA THR A 319 13.97 -5.27 -14.81
C THR A 319 15.09 -5.34 -15.85
N GLY A 320 14.86 -6.00 -17.00
CA GLY A 320 15.91 -6.30 -17.98
C GLY A 320 16.80 -7.50 -17.62
N LEU A 321 16.49 -8.23 -16.54
CA LEU A 321 17.17 -9.45 -16.14
C LEU A 321 17.12 -10.54 -17.22
N THR A 322 18.28 -11.08 -17.60
CA THR A 322 18.39 -12.18 -18.55
C THR A 322 18.59 -13.53 -17.86
N GLY A 323 18.64 -14.61 -18.65
CA GLY A 323 18.93 -15.95 -18.13
C GLY A 323 20.33 -16.08 -17.53
N ARG A 324 21.28 -15.20 -17.88
CA ARG A 324 22.63 -15.19 -17.28
C ARG A 324 22.59 -14.62 -15.87
N GLY A 325 22.11 -13.39 -15.68
CA GLY A 325 21.99 -12.79 -14.34
C GLY A 325 21.09 -13.61 -13.42
N ALA A 326 20.00 -14.20 -13.93
CA ALA A 326 19.15 -15.08 -13.13
C ALA A 326 19.87 -16.35 -12.64
N LYS A 327 20.84 -16.88 -13.41
CA LYS A 327 21.69 -17.99 -12.98
C LYS A 327 22.73 -17.55 -11.96
N THR A 328 23.33 -16.36 -12.13
CA THR A 328 24.24 -15.79 -11.12
C THR A 328 23.53 -15.66 -9.77
N LEU A 329 22.35 -15.04 -9.76
CA LEU A 329 21.55 -14.88 -8.56
C LEU A 329 21.16 -16.23 -7.95
N LEU A 330 20.74 -17.20 -8.77
CA LEU A 330 20.43 -18.56 -8.30
C LEU A 330 21.65 -19.22 -7.64
N ALA A 331 22.85 -19.04 -8.19
CA ALA A 331 24.07 -19.62 -7.64
C ALA A 331 24.41 -19.05 -6.24
N ALA A 332 24.02 -17.80 -5.97
CA ALA A 332 24.17 -17.16 -4.66
C ALA A 332 23.11 -17.57 -3.63
N VAL A 333 22.01 -18.24 -4.05
CA VAL A 333 21.04 -18.83 -3.11
C VAL A 333 21.59 -20.13 -2.55
N ASP A 334 22.23 -20.04 -1.38
CA ASP A 334 22.70 -21.17 -0.59
C ASP A 334 21.63 -21.68 0.40
N ALA A 335 21.99 -22.71 1.19
CA ALA A 335 21.08 -23.33 2.16
C ALA A 335 20.71 -22.42 3.34
N ASP A 336 21.56 -21.43 3.65
CA ASP A 336 21.35 -20.49 4.76
C ASP A 336 20.48 -19.29 4.35
N SER A 337 20.30 -19.07 3.05
CA SER A 337 19.44 -18.04 2.48
C SER A 337 18.07 -17.97 3.16
N ARG A 338 17.62 -16.74 3.45
CA ARG A 338 16.32 -16.44 4.04
C ARG A 338 15.23 -16.18 3.01
N LEU A 339 15.56 -16.25 1.72
CA LEU A 339 14.64 -15.96 0.64
C LEU A 339 13.42 -16.89 0.67
N GLU A 340 12.26 -16.27 0.67
CA GLU A 340 10.93 -16.87 0.64
C GLU A 340 10.27 -16.68 -0.73
N TYR A 341 10.64 -15.61 -1.45
CA TYR A 341 10.07 -15.28 -2.74
C TYR A 341 11.10 -14.62 -3.67
N VAL A 342 11.16 -15.11 -4.92
CA VAL A 342 11.88 -14.46 -6.01
C VAL A 342 10.96 -14.32 -7.24
N GLY A 343 10.62 -13.07 -7.55
CA GLY A 343 9.80 -12.72 -8.71
C GLY A 343 10.64 -12.61 -9.97
N LEU A 344 10.40 -13.49 -10.95
CA LEU A 344 11.17 -13.57 -12.19
C LEU A 344 10.28 -13.34 -13.43
N GLY A 345 10.78 -12.53 -14.37
CA GLY A 345 10.07 -12.18 -15.60
C GLY A 345 9.66 -13.38 -16.46
N PRO A 346 8.61 -13.26 -17.30
CA PRO A 346 8.10 -14.37 -18.11
C PRO A 346 9.14 -14.96 -19.07
N GLY A 347 10.04 -14.14 -19.62
CA GLY A 347 11.08 -14.56 -20.59
C GLY A 347 12.23 -15.41 -20.04
N LEU A 348 12.28 -15.67 -18.73
CA LEU A 348 13.36 -16.46 -18.12
C LEU A 348 13.10 -17.97 -18.21
N PRO A 349 14.15 -18.81 -18.37
CA PRO A 349 14.00 -20.26 -18.53
C PRO A 349 13.21 -20.92 -17.38
N ARG A 350 12.24 -21.78 -17.72
CA ARG A 350 11.43 -22.53 -16.73
C ARG A 350 12.28 -23.34 -15.76
N LYS A 351 13.42 -23.89 -16.21
CA LYS A 351 14.37 -24.62 -15.35
C LYS A 351 14.91 -23.74 -14.23
N VAL A 352 15.30 -22.50 -14.52
CA VAL A 352 15.82 -21.55 -13.51
C VAL A 352 14.74 -21.23 -12.48
N LYS A 353 13.50 -20.95 -12.92
CA LYS A 353 12.37 -20.67 -12.03
C LYS A 353 12.07 -21.84 -11.08
N ARG A 354 12.08 -23.08 -11.59
CA ARG A 354 11.93 -24.29 -10.76
C ARG A 354 13.07 -24.47 -9.77
N SER A 355 14.31 -24.17 -10.17
CA SER A 355 15.46 -24.27 -9.28
C SER A 355 15.41 -23.24 -8.15
N PHE A 356 14.92 -22.03 -8.39
CA PHE A 356 14.61 -21.09 -7.30
C PHE A 356 13.56 -21.69 -6.36
N ALA A 357 12.40 -22.12 -6.88
CA ALA A 357 11.32 -22.67 -6.06
C ALA A 357 11.76 -23.83 -5.15
N ALA A 358 12.74 -24.64 -5.57
CA ALA A 358 13.31 -25.72 -4.76
C ALA A 358 14.27 -25.26 -3.64
N ARG A 359 14.77 -24.01 -3.68
CA ARG A 359 15.72 -23.43 -2.71
C ARG A 359 15.09 -22.38 -1.78
N LEU A 360 13.89 -21.91 -2.09
CA LEU A 360 13.20 -20.90 -1.28
C LEU A 360 12.59 -21.52 -0.03
N ARG A 361 12.59 -20.75 1.05
CA ARG A 361 11.85 -21.05 2.27
C ARG A 361 10.34 -20.88 2.04
N PRO A 362 9.48 -21.49 2.88
CA PRO A 362 8.04 -21.26 2.82
C PRO A 362 7.70 -19.77 2.98
N ASP A 363 6.87 -19.24 2.07
CA ASP A 363 6.39 -17.86 2.12
C ASP A 363 5.46 -17.66 3.32
N ARG A 364 5.81 -16.71 4.19
CA ARG A 364 4.99 -16.33 5.36
C ARG A 364 3.75 -15.52 4.96
N GLY A 365 3.65 -15.14 3.69
CA GLY A 365 2.54 -14.37 3.14
C GLY A 365 2.63 -12.88 3.45
N ALA A 366 1.72 -12.12 2.86
CA ALA A 366 1.62 -10.68 3.09
C ALA A 366 1.15 -10.37 4.53
N HIS A 367 1.52 -9.20 5.06
CA HIS A 367 1.06 -8.71 6.36
C HIS A 367 -0.49 -8.71 6.45
N ALA A 368 -1.05 -8.88 7.66
CA ALA A 368 -2.51 -8.95 7.88
C ALA A 368 -3.28 -7.79 7.24
N ASP A 369 -2.86 -6.54 7.49
CA ASP A 369 -3.47 -5.35 6.88
C ASP A 369 -3.45 -5.35 5.34
N LEU A 370 -2.45 -5.96 4.70
CA LEU A 370 -2.41 -6.12 3.24
C LEU A 370 -3.42 -7.16 2.76
N ARG A 371 -3.59 -8.26 3.52
CA ARG A 371 -4.60 -9.28 3.23
C ARG A 371 -6.02 -8.73 3.45
N ALA A 372 -6.21 -7.91 4.48
CA ALA A 372 -7.49 -7.32 4.85
C ALA A 372 -8.11 -6.47 3.73
N VAL A 373 -7.30 -5.88 2.84
CA VAL A 373 -7.79 -5.05 1.73
C VAL A 373 -7.90 -5.79 0.39
N ARG A 374 -7.70 -7.11 0.38
CA ARG A 374 -7.91 -7.91 -0.83
C ARG A 374 -9.41 -8.04 -1.07
N SER A 375 -9.93 -7.37 -2.08
CA SER A 375 -11.34 -7.51 -2.44
C SER A 375 -11.62 -8.87 -3.12
N VAL A 376 -12.81 -9.42 -2.88
CA VAL A 376 -13.37 -10.57 -3.63
C VAL A 376 -13.88 -10.15 -5.01
N TYR A 377 -14.11 -8.85 -5.22
CA TYR A 377 -14.56 -8.28 -6.49
C TYR A 377 -13.36 -7.86 -7.37
N ARG A 378 -13.28 -8.43 -8.58
CA ARG A 378 -12.17 -8.21 -9.52
C ARG A 378 -12.22 -6.91 -10.28
#